data_AF-A0AAV9N4Q3-F1
#
_entry.id   AF-A0AAV9N4Q3-F1
#
_cell.length_a   1.000
_cell.length_b   1.000
_cell.length_c   1.000
_cell.angle_alpha   90.00
_cell.angle_beta   90.00
_cell.angle_gamma   90.00
#
_symmetry.space_group_name_H-M   'P 1'
#
loop_
_entity.id
_entity.type
_entity.pdbx_description
1 polymer ?
#
loop_
_entity_poly.entity_id
_entity_poly.type
_entity_poly.pdbx_seq_one_letter_code
_entity_poly.pdbx_strand_id
1 'polypeptide(L)'
;MVIFRLHGDRQPQQPQHGTTGGATCLSGAPNEIWSFGDESYDIMKKYLHLRERLRPYVREVMAEAHEKGSPVIRTLFYEFPQDKQCWEIDDQYFFGHRYLVAPVLKEGQTKREVYLPKGAKWRRFDDGEVKDAEELDGGQSIEVECPLAVMPVFERV
;
A
#
# COMPACT_ATOMS: atom_id res chain seq x y z
N MET A 1 8.72 -5.86 -11.92
CA MET A 1 7.96 -6.63 -10.91
C MET A 1 7.72 -5.71 -9.72
N VAL A 2 6.47 -5.46 -9.34
CA VAL A 2 6.14 -4.78 -8.08
C VAL A 2 6.28 -5.78 -6.95
N ILE A 3 7.08 -5.45 -5.93
CA ILE A 3 7.53 -6.37 -4.89
C ILE A 3 7.20 -5.77 -3.53
N PHE A 4 6.68 -6.59 -2.61
CA PHE A 4 6.57 -6.24 -1.20
C PHE A 4 7.89 -6.62 -0.51
N ARG A 5 8.73 -5.62 -0.19
CA ARG A 5 10.10 -5.83 0.27
C ARG A 5 10.42 -4.95 1.47
N LEU A 6 10.88 -5.57 2.55
CA LEU A 6 11.43 -4.90 3.73
C LEU A 6 12.95 -4.84 3.62
N HIS A 7 13.54 -3.64 3.73
CA HIS A 7 14.98 -3.43 3.72
C HIS A 7 15.32 -2.05 4.29
N GLY A 8 16.57 -1.86 4.72
CA GLY A 8 17.10 -0.59 5.19
C GLY A 8 18.37 -0.80 6.01
N ASP A 9 19.19 0.24 6.10
CA ASP A 9 20.29 0.33 7.06
C ASP A 9 19.77 1.05 8.32
N ARG A 10 19.47 0.28 9.37
CA ARG A 10 18.81 0.79 10.58
C ARG A 10 19.84 1.27 11.59
N GLN A 11 19.46 2.28 12.37
CA GLN A 11 20.24 2.76 13.50
C GLN A 11 19.80 2.05 14.80
N PRO A 12 20.70 1.90 15.79
CA PRO A 12 22.13 2.22 15.74
C PRO A 12 22.94 1.21 14.90
N GLN A 13 23.99 1.68 14.22
CA GLN A 13 24.91 0.77 13.52
C GLN A 13 25.65 -0.16 14.50
N GLN A 14 25.92 -1.39 14.04
CA GLN A 14 26.71 -2.37 14.75
C GLN A 14 28.17 -1.90 14.86
N PRO A 15 28.87 -2.20 15.97
CA PRO A 15 30.24 -1.75 16.16
C PRO A 15 31.21 -2.39 15.15
N GLN A 16 32.28 -1.65 14.85
CA GLN A 16 33.37 -2.17 14.02
C GLN A 16 34.21 -3.20 14.79
N HIS A 17 34.26 -4.44 14.31
CA HIS A 17 34.98 -5.53 14.97
C HIS A 17 36.41 -5.78 14.43
N GLY A 18 36.88 -5.00 13.45
CA GLY A 18 38.23 -5.13 12.88
C GLY A 18 38.57 -4.05 11.86
N THR A 19 39.84 -3.96 11.46
CA THR A 19 40.34 -2.91 10.55
C THR A 19 40.82 -3.45 9.19
N THR A 20 40.70 -4.76 8.95
CA THR A 20 41.09 -5.41 7.70
C THR A 20 39.93 -6.20 7.10
N GLY A 21 39.95 -6.40 5.77
CA GLY A 21 38.89 -7.12 5.05
C GLY A 21 37.54 -6.38 5.04
N GLY A 22 36.43 -7.12 5.14
CA GLY A 22 35.06 -6.57 5.10
C GLY A 22 34.62 -5.82 6.37
N ALA A 23 35.50 -5.68 7.36
CA ALA A 23 35.16 -5.08 8.66
C ALA A 23 34.90 -3.56 8.62
N THR A 24 35.17 -2.89 7.49
CA THR A 24 34.84 -1.48 7.28
C THR A 24 33.41 -1.24 6.81
N CYS A 25 32.73 -2.26 6.29
CA CYS A 25 31.32 -2.18 5.90
C CYS A 25 30.46 -2.66 7.08
N LEU A 26 30.00 -1.71 7.90
CA LEU A 26 29.20 -2.01 9.09
C LEU A 26 27.78 -2.43 8.72
N SER A 27 27.19 -3.29 9.56
CA SER A 27 25.78 -3.63 9.48
C SER A 27 24.96 -2.66 10.33
N GLY A 28 23.76 -2.32 9.88
CA GLY A 28 22.77 -1.65 10.71
C GLY A 28 22.17 -2.54 11.81
N ALA A 29 21.26 -1.95 12.59
CA ALA A 29 20.42 -2.63 13.57
C ALA A 29 19.46 -3.65 12.92
N PRO A 30 18.84 -4.54 13.73
CA PRO A 30 17.80 -5.47 13.28
C PRO A 30 16.66 -4.77 12.51
N ASN A 31 16.07 -5.47 11.54
CA ASN A 31 15.02 -4.94 10.67
C ASN A 31 13.92 -5.98 10.36
N GLU A 32 13.82 -7.01 11.18
CA GLU A 32 12.74 -7.99 11.13
C GLU A 32 11.45 -7.38 11.70
N ILE A 33 10.30 -7.94 11.33
CA ILE A 33 8.99 -7.40 11.75
C ILE A 33 8.80 -7.40 13.29
N TRP A 34 9.53 -8.23 14.02
CA TRP A 34 9.48 -8.28 15.48
C TRP A 34 10.45 -7.30 16.16
N SER A 35 11.24 -6.54 15.38
CA SER A 35 12.25 -5.62 15.91
C SER A 35 11.69 -4.22 16.27
N PHE A 36 10.38 -4.01 16.12
CA PHE A 36 9.72 -2.69 16.25
C PHE A 36 8.68 -2.64 17.38
N GLY A 37 8.67 -3.61 18.30
CA GLY A 37 7.71 -3.71 19.40
C GLY A 37 6.41 -4.42 19.01
N ASP A 38 5.64 -4.82 20.02
CA ASP A 38 4.51 -5.75 19.86
C ASP A 38 3.38 -5.19 18.99
N GLU A 39 2.99 -3.92 19.21
CA GLU A 39 1.95 -3.26 18.40
C GLU A 39 2.32 -3.21 16.92
N SER A 40 3.56 -2.81 16.61
CA SER A 40 4.05 -2.75 15.23
C SER A 40 4.18 -4.15 14.61
N TYR A 41 4.58 -5.14 15.40
CA TYR A 41 4.67 -6.53 14.98
C TYR A 41 3.31 -7.07 14.53
N ASP A 42 2.26 -6.86 15.32
CA ASP A 42 0.92 -7.34 15.00
C ASP A 42 0.38 -6.69 13.71
N ILE A 43 0.61 -5.39 13.53
CA ILE A 43 0.25 -4.66 12.31
C ILE A 43 1.03 -5.22 11.10
N MET A 44 2.35 -5.37 11.19
CA MET A 44 3.16 -5.90 10.09
C MET A 44 2.79 -7.35 9.74
N LYS A 45 2.51 -8.18 10.75
CA LYS A 45 2.05 -9.56 10.58
C LYS A 45 0.72 -9.62 9.83
N LYS A 46 -0.25 -8.77 10.18
CA LYS A 46 -1.52 -8.61 9.43
C LYS A 46 -1.24 -8.33 7.95
N TYR A 47 -0.38 -7.35 7.64
CA TYR A 47 -0.05 -7.00 6.25
C TYR A 47 0.70 -8.08 5.48
N LEU A 48 1.53 -8.89 6.14
CA LEU A 48 2.14 -10.07 5.52
C LEU A 48 1.09 -11.11 5.11
N HIS A 49 0.14 -11.42 5.99
CA HIS A 49 -0.96 -12.34 5.64
C HIS A 49 -1.86 -11.77 4.54
N LEU A 50 -2.11 -10.46 4.56
CA LEU A 50 -2.84 -9.78 3.50
C LEU A 50 -2.12 -9.86 2.14
N ARG A 51 -0.79 -9.69 2.13
CA ARG A 51 0.02 -9.84 0.92
C ARG A 51 -0.08 -11.25 0.34
N GLU A 52 -0.10 -12.27 1.19
CA GLU A 52 -0.29 -13.67 0.79
C GLU A 52 -1.69 -13.91 0.21
N ARG A 53 -2.75 -13.38 0.86
CA ARG A 53 -4.13 -13.41 0.33
C ARG A 53 -4.22 -12.78 -1.06
N LEU A 54 -3.48 -11.70 -1.31
CA LEU A 54 -3.46 -11.01 -2.60
C LEU A 54 -2.60 -11.69 -3.67
N ARG A 55 -1.84 -12.75 -3.37
CA ARG A 55 -0.94 -13.39 -4.36
C ARG A 55 -1.61 -13.81 -5.67
N PRO A 56 -2.82 -14.41 -5.68
CA PRO A 56 -3.51 -14.74 -6.93
C PRO A 56 -3.77 -13.49 -7.78
N TYR A 57 -4.29 -12.42 -7.16
CA TYR A 57 -4.53 -11.15 -7.84
C TYR A 57 -3.23 -10.51 -8.36
N VAL A 58 -2.14 -10.55 -7.59
CA VAL A 58 -0.86 -10.01 -8.07
C VAL A 58 -0.36 -10.79 -9.30
N ARG A 59 -0.54 -12.11 -9.35
CA ARG A 59 -0.16 -12.90 -10.54
C ARG A 59 -0.98 -12.49 -11.77
N GLU A 60 -2.28 -12.27 -11.59
CA GLU A 60 -3.18 -11.79 -12.65
C GLU A 60 -2.70 -10.43 -13.19
N VAL A 61 -2.46 -9.45 -12.32
CA VAL A 61 -2.02 -8.11 -12.74
C VAL A 61 -0.62 -8.15 -13.40
N MET A 62 0.26 -9.05 -12.95
CA MET A 62 1.57 -9.24 -13.60
C MET A 62 1.45 -9.89 -14.97
N ALA A 63 0.53 -10.84 -15.16
CA ALA A 63 0.25 -11.42 -16.47
C ALA A 63 -0.31 -10.36 -17.43
N GLU A 64 -1.25 -9.54 -16.97
CA GLU A 64 -1.78 -8.42 -17.75
C GLU A 64 -0.67 -7.44 -18.16
N ALA A 65 0.24 -7.13 -17.23
CA ALA A 65 1.39 -6.26 -17.51
C ALA A 65 2.33 -6.87 -18.57
N HIS A 66 2.55 -8.18 -18.53
CA HIS A 66 3.38 -8.89 -19.50
C HIS A 66 2.73 -8.90 -20.90
N GLU A 67 1.44 -9.17 -20.98
CA GLU A 67 0.72 -9.33 -22.24
C GLU A 67 0.38 -8.01 -22.92
N LYS A 68 -0.03 -6.99 -22.14
CA LYS A 68 -0.60 -5.74 -22.66
C LYS A 68 0.28 -4.53 -22.43
N GLY A 69 1.33 -4.64 -21.62
CA GLY A 69 2.13 -3.50 -21.19
C GLY A 69 1.44 -2.62 -20.15
N SER A 70 0.29 -3.04 -19.59
CA SER A 70 -0.40 -2.30 -18.54
C SER A 70 0.49 -2.13 -17.30
N PRO A 71 0.62 -0.93 -16.72
CA PRO A 71 1.30 -0.74 -15.46
C PRO A 71 0.62 -1.53 -14.33
N VAL A 72 1.41 -2.05 -13.37
CA VAL A 72 0.87 -2.73 -12.19
C VAL A 72 0.35 -1.73 -11.16
N ILE A 73 1.08 -0.63 -10.98
CA ILE A 73 0.64 0.56 -10.24
C ILE A 73 0.24 1.58 -11.29
N ARG A 74 -0.99 2.07 -11.22
CA ARG A 74 -1.62 2.91 -12.24
C ARG A 74 -2.04 4.23 -11.60
N THR A 75 -1.93 5.32 -12.36
CA THR A 75 -2.53 6.60 -11.99
C THR A 75 -4.05 6.52 -12.09
N LEU A 76 -4.76 7.44 -11.43
CA LEU A 76 -6.23 7.49 -11.52
C LEU A 76 -6.70 7.75 -12.96
N PHE A 77 -6.06 8.67 -13.66
CA PHE A 77 -6.39 8.98 -15.07
C PHE A 77 -6.17 7.80 -16.02
N TYR A 78 -5.28 6.85 -15.69
CA TYR A 78 -5.06 5.67 -16.52
C TYR A 78 -6.32 4.78 -16.54
N GLU A 79 -6.96 4.63 -15.38
CA GLU A 79 -8.19 3.84 -15.23
C GLU A 79 -9.45 4.64 -15.59
N PHE A 80 -9.47 5.95 -15.29
CA PHE A 80 -10.63 6.82 -15.47
C PHE A 80 -10.25 8.09 -16.26
N PRO A 81 -9.86 7.96 -17.54
CA PRO A 81 -9.39 9.10 -18.34
C PRO A 81 -10.46 10.18 -18.54
N GLN A 82 -11.74 9.79 -18.47
CA GLN A 82 -12.85 10.71 -18.72
C GLN A 82 -13.27 11.46 -17.45
N ASP A 83 -12.60 11.16 -16.35
CA ASP A 83 -12.77 11.85 -15.09
C ASP A 83 -11.69 12.91 -14.90
N LYS A 84 -12.07 14.18 -15.05
CA LYS A 84 -11.12 15.30 -14.96
C LYS A 84 -10.41 15.34 -13.60
N GLN A 85 -11.11 14.98 -12.53
CA GLN A 85 -10.52 14.96 -11.20
C GLN A 85 -9.43 13.90 -11.06
N CYS A 86 -9.53 12.79 -11.80
CA CYS A 86 -8.50 11.74 -11.83
C CYS A 86 -7.17 12.16 -12.46
N TRP A 87 -7.12 13.30 -13.15
CA TRP A 87 -5.88 13.86 -13.71
C TRP A 87 -5.12 14.74 -12.71
N GLU A 88 -5.80 15.27 -11.70
CA GLU A 88 -5.24 16.23 -10.74
C GLU A 88 -4.75 15.55 -9.44
N ILE A 89 -5.26 14.34 -9.14
CA ILE A 89 -4.93 13.63 -7.90
C ILE A 89 -3.61 12.87 -8.04
N ASP A 90 -2.66 13.17 -7.16
CA ASP A 90 -1.31 12.60 -7.12
C ASP A 90 -1.03 11.74 -5.86
N ASP A 91 -1.91 11.79 -4.86
CA ASP A 91 -1.76 11.09 -3.56
C ASP A 91 -2.61 9.80 -3.45
N GLN A 92 -3.19 9.36 -4.57
CA GLN A 92 -3.93 8.12 -4.74
C GLN A 92 -3.44 7.37 -5.98
N TYR A 93 -3.55 6.05 -5.96
CA TYR A 93 -3.20 5.22 -7.12
C TYR A 93 -4.04 3.95 -7.19
N PHE A 94 -4.03 3.32 -8.35
CA PHE A 94 -4.62 2.02 -8.57
C PHE A 94 -3.57 0.92 -8.48
N PHE A 95 -3.83 -0.08 -7.64
CA PHE A 95 -3.11 -1.34 -7.67
C PHE A 95 -3.86 -2.33 -8.57
N GLY A 96 -3.32 -2.53 -9.77
CA GLY A 96 -4.01 -3.19 -10.88
C GLY A 96 -5.29 -2.46 -11.28
N HIS A 97 -6.25 -3.19 -11.83
CA HIS A 97 -7.54 -2.64 -12.25
C HIS A 97 -8.58 -2.58 -11.11
N ARG A 98 -8.29 -3.10 -9.90
CA ARG A 98 -9.33 -3.38 -8.89
C ARG A 98 -9.25 -2.50 -7.65
N TYR A 99 -8.04 -2.28 -7.12
CA TYR A 99 -7.89 -1.64 -5.83
C TYR A 99 -7.45 -0.18 -5.98
N LEU A 100 -8.25 0.74 -5.46
CA LEU A 100 -7.88 2.13 -5.25
C LEU A 100 -7.18 2.26 -3.89
N VAL A 101 -5.95 2.76 -3.88
CA VAL A 101 -5.12 2.90 -2.69
C VAL A 101 -4.85 4.38 -2.41
N ALA A 102 -5.02 4.79 -1.16
CA ALA A 102 -4.79 6.15 -0.68
C ALA A 102 -3.84 6.12 0.55
N PRO A 103 -2.51 6.09 0.36
CA PRO A 103 -1.53 5.92 1.43
C PRO A 103 -1.42 7.13 2.36
N VAL A 104 -1.41 6.94 3.69
CA VAL A 104 -1.25 8.04 4.64
C VAL A 104 0.19 8.60 4.55
N LEU A 105 0.33 9.88 4.20
CA LEU A 105 1.64 10.51 3.89
C LEU A 105 2.17 11.42 5.01
N LYS A 106 1.38 11.70 6.05
CA LYS A 106 1.75 12.61 7.14
C LYS A 106 1.70 11.90 8.49
N GLU A 107 2.70 12.16 9.32
CA GLU A 107 2.75 11.66 10.70
C GLU A 107 1.54 12.16 11.51
N GLY A 108 0.97 11.29 12.34
CA GLY A 108 -0.17 11.61 13.21
C GLY A 108 -1.51 11.79 12.49
N GLN A 109 -1.56 11.61 11.16
CA GLN A 109 -2.79 11.72 10.40
C GLN A 109 -3.70 10.49 10.63
N THR A 110 -4.83 10.71 11.31
CA THR A 110 -5.83 9.65 11.60
C THR A 110 -7.06 9.70 10.71
N LYS A 111 -7.19 10.74 9.87
CA LYS A 111 -8.23 10.86 8.84
C LYS A 111 -7.66 11.46 7.57
N ARG A 112 -8.24 11.09 6.43
CA ARG A 112 -7.92 11.73 5.15
C ARG A 112 -9.13 11.80 4.24
N GLU A 113 -9.11 12.76 3.32
CA GLU A 113 -10.00 12.77 2.18
C GLU A 113 -9.53 11.73 1.16
N VAL A 114 -10.48 11.02 0.55
CA VAL A 114 -10.27 10.10 -0.57
C VAL A 114 -11.31 10.36 -1.64
N TYR A 115 -10.86 10.62 -2.85
CA TYR A 115 -11.72 10.69 -4.02
C TYR A 115 -12.02 9.30 -4.57
N LEU A 116 -13.30 9.00 -4.75
CA LEU A 116 -13.79 7.80 -5.42
C LEU A 116 -14.09 8.15 -6.89
N PRO A 117 -13.38 7.59 -7.88
CA PRO A 117 -13.61 7.90 -9.29
C PRO A 117 -15.03 7.59 -9.75
N LYS A 118 -15.57 8.43 -10.64
CA LYS A 118 -16.93 8.25 -11.18
C LYS A 118 -17.03 7.07 -12.14
N GLY A 119 -18.23 6.51 -12.28
CA GLY A 119 -18.50 5.42 -13.23
C GLY A 119 -18.23 4.01 -12.69
N ALA A 120 -17.92 3.89 -11.41
CA ALA A 120 -17.87 2.63 -10.69
C ALA A 120 -18.45 2.80 -9.28
N LYS A 121 -18.81 1.68 -8.66
CA LYS A 121 -19.08 1.61 -7.23
C LYS A 121 -17.83 1.16 -6.50
N TRP A 122 -17.72 1.58 -5.25
CA TRP A 122 -16.56 1.36 -4.41
C TRP A 122 -16.99 0.77 -3.09
N ARG A 123 -16.23 -0.18 -2.60
CA ARG A 123 -16.42 -0.72 -1.25
C ARG A 123 -15.10 -0.65 -0.52
N ARG A 124 -15.13 -0.34 0.78
CA ARG A 124 -13.89 -0.37 1.58
C ARG A 124 -13.33 -1.79 1.58
N PHE A 125 -12.04 -1.92 1.30
CA PHE A 125 -11.40 -3.23 1.17
C PHE A 125 -11.33 -3.96 2.51
N ASP A 126 -11.70 -5.24 2.50
CA ASP A 126 -11.59 -6.13 3.66
C ASP A 126 -10.14 -6.57 3.88
N ASP A 127 -9.47 -5.84 4.77
CA ASP A 127 -8.13 -6.12 5.24
C ASP A 127 -8.10 -6.95 6.54
N GLY A 128 -9.26 -7.40 7.02
CA GLY A 128 -9.46 -8.11 8.28
C GLY A 128 -9.84 -7.22 9.47
N GLU A 129 -9.53 -5.92 9.45
CA GLU A 129 -10.01 -4.93 10.43
C GLU A 129 -11.28 -4.25 9.93
N VAL A 130 -11.29 -3.85 8.66
CA VAL A 130 -12.50 -3.40 7.98
C VAL A 130 -13.27 -4.63 7.48
N LYS A 131 -14.54 -4.73 7.85
CA LYS A 131 -15.46 -5.78 7.38
C LYS A 131 -16.81 -5.18 7.03
N ASP A 132 -17.55 -5.88 6.16
CA ASP A 132 -18.95 -5.59 5.83
C ASP A 132 -19.21 -4.13 5.44
N ALA A 133 -18.25 -3.52 4.75
CA ALA A 133 -18.37 -2.14 4.31
C ALA A 133 -19.44 -1.99 3.24
N GLU A 134 -20.19 -0.89 3.33
CA GLU A 134 -21.22 -0.56 2.36
C GLU A 134 -20.62 -0.20 1.00
N GLU A 135 -21.43 -0.37 -0.04
CA GLU A 135 -21.12 0.15 -1.37
C GLU A 135 -21.36 1.66 -1.40
N LEU A 136 -20.39 2.38 -1.95
CA LEU A 136 -20.40 3.82 -2.12
C LEU A 136 -20.40 4.13 -3.61
N ASP A 137 -21.19 5.13 -4.00
CA ASP A 137 -21.15 5.63 -5.37
C ASP A 137 -19.84 6.37 -5.65
N GLY A 138 -19.33 6.24 -6.87
CA GLY A 138 -18.19 7.04 -7.33
C GLY A 138 -18.56 8.49 -7.65
N GLY A 139 -17.55 9.29 -7.99
CA GLY A 139 -17.69 10.70 -8.35
C GLY A 139 -17.76 11.65 -7.16
N GLN A 140 -17.30 11.20 -5.98
CA GLN A 140 -17.34 11.99 -4.75
C GLN A 140 -16.05 11.82 -3.94
N SER A 141 -15.73 12.85 -3.17
CA SER A 141 -14.70 12.79 -2.13
C SER A 141 -15.35 12.46 -0.79
N ILE A 142 -14.75 11.54 -0.05
CA ILE A 142 -15.22 11.14 1.29
C ILE A 142 -14.10 11.31 2.31
N GLU A 143 -14.44 11.73 3.52
CA GLU A 143 -13.51 11.66 4.65
C GLU A 143 -13.50 10.23 5.20
N VAL A 144 -12.31 9.67 5.38
CA VAL A 144 -12.14 8.30 5.84
C VAL A 144 -11.17 8.23 7.00
N GLU A 145 -11.55 7.45 8.01
CA GLU A 145 -10.68 7.09 9.12
C GLU A 145 -9.50 6.24 8.62
N CYS A 146 -8.31 6.56 9.09
CA CYS A 146 -7.06 5.86 8.83
C CYS A 146 -6.28 5.69 10.15
N PRO A 147 -6.77 4.85 11.08
CA PRO A 147 -6.03 4.50 12.28
C PRO A 147 -4.71 3.80 11.90
N LEU A 148 -3.75 3.76 12.81
CA LEU A 148 -2.38 3.27 12.55
C LEU A 148 -2.34 1.89 11.86
N ALA A 149 -3.26 0.99 12.22
CA ALA A 149 -3.32 -0.37 11.70
C ALA A 149 -4.06 -0.52 10.34
N VAL A 150 -4.68 0.54 9.82
CA VAL A 150 -5.57 0.48 8.66
C VAL A 150 -5.26 1.60 7.65
N MET A 151 -4.76 1.18 6.50
CA MET A 151 -4.55 2.06 5.35
C MET A 151 -5.83 2.17 4.51
N PRO A 152 -6.14 3.37 4.00
CA PRO A 152 -7.24 3.56 3.06
C PRO A 152 -7.11 2.83 1.73
N VAL A 153 -7.92 1.79 1.55
CA VAL A 153 -8.02 0.99 0.31
C VAL A 153 -9.48 0.71 -0.01
N PHE A 154 -9.85 0.87 -1.28
CA PHE A 154 -11.18 0.56 -1.80
C PHE A 154 -11.09 -0.46 -2.93
N GLU A 155 -12.04 -1.38 -2.96
CA GLU A 155 -12.24 -2.35 -4.03
C GLU A 155 -13.33 -1.83 -4.97
N ARG A 156 -13.09 -1.94 -6.27
CA ARG A 156 -14.10 -1.70 -7.31
C ARG A 156 -15.13 -2.85 -7.30
N VAL A 157 -16.42 -2.50 -7.21
CA VAL A 157 -17.55 -3.45 -7.22
C VAL A 157 -18.21 -3.50 -8.60
#